data_AF-A0A5B0G508-F1
#
_entry.id   AF-A0A5B0G508-F1
#
_cell.length_a   1.000
_cell.length_b   1.000
_cell.length_c   1.000
_cell.angle_alpha   90.00
_cell.angle_beta   90.00
_cell.angle_gamma   90.00
#
_symmetry.space_group_name_H-M   'P 1'
#
loop_
_entity.id
_entity.type
_entity.pdbx_description
1 polymer ?
#
loop_
_entity_poly.entity_id
_entity_poly.type
_entity_poly.pdbx_seq_one_letter_code
_entity_poly.pdbx_strand_id
1 'polypeptide(L)' 'MASATITSKGQVTIPVGVRSDLGLGTGDRIEFVLNETTGRYEIVPATKSVESLKGLVGKPAKPVSVEDMNAAIAARGAGA' A
#
# COMPACT_ATOMS: atom_id res chain seq x y z
N MET A 1 -20.64 -15.78 5.27
CA MET A 1 -19.72 -15.40 4.18
C MET A 1 -20.39 -14.30 3.38
N ALA A 2 -19.69 -13.19 3.14
CA ALA A 2 -20.21 -12.13 2.27
C ALA A 2 -19.91 -12.51 0.81
N SER A 3 -20.90 -12.44 -0.08
CA SER A 3 -20.75 -12.65 -1.51
C SER A 3 -21.41 -11.50 -2.27
N ALA A 4 -20.98 -11.28 -3.51
CA ALA A 4 -21.51 -10.24 -4.37
C ALA A 4 -21.65 -10.77 -5.80
N THR A 5 -22.66 -10.27 -6.52
CA THR A 5 -22.90 -10.61 -7.92
C THR A 5 -22.44 -9.47 -8.82
N ILE A 6 -21.80 -9.82 -9.93
CA ILE A 6 -21.44 -8.86 -10.96
C ILE A 6 -22.71 -8.43 -11.68
N THR A 7 -22.97 -7.14 -11.73
CA THR A 7 -24.10 -6.55 -12.46
C THR A 7 -23.89 -6.69 -13.97
N SER A 8 -24.95 -6.46 -14.76
CA SER A 8 -24.84 -6.44 -16.23
C SER A 8 -23.84 -5.40 -16.77
N LYS A 9 -23.48 -4.40 -15.96
CA LYS A 9 -22.48 -3.38 -16.29
C LYS A 9 -21.06 -3.74 -15.84
N GLY A 10 -20.83 -4.96 -15.36
CA GLY A 10 -19.52 -5.41 -14.89
C GLY A 10 -19.13 -4.86 -13.51
N GLN A 11 -20.04 -4.21 -12.77
CA GLN A 11 -19.76 -3.67 -11.45
C GLN A 11 -20.02 -4.73 -10.37
N VAL A 12 -19.17 -4.78 -9.35
CA VAL A 12 -19.39 -5.57 -8.12
C VAL A 12 -19.60 -4.60 -6.95
N THR A 13 -20.56 -4.92 -6.08
CA THR A 13 -20.81 -4.14 -4.86
C THR A 13 -20.07 -4.78 -3.69
N ILE A 14 -19.27 -4.00 -2.96
CA ILE A 14 -18.64 -4.45 -1.71
C ILE A 14 -19.72 -4.45 -0.61
N PRO A 15 -20.06 -5.61 -0.01
CA PRO A 15 -21.05 -5.68 1.05
C PRO A 15 -20.66 -4.82 2.26
N VAL A 16 -21.66 -4.27 2.95
CA VAL A 16 -21.44 -3.27 4.02
C VAL A 16 -20.45 -3.73 5.10
N GLY A 17 -20.51 -5.00 5.54
CA GLY A 17 -19.58 -5.53 6.53
C GLY A 17 -18.13 -5.50 6.05
N VAL A 18 -17.88 -5.95 4.82
CA VAL A 18 -16.54 -5.92 4.21
C VAL A 18 -16.06 -4.48 4.02
N ARG A 19 -16.96 -3.57 3.64
CA ARG A 19 -16.63 -2.15 3.49
C ARG A 19 -16.19 -1.53 4.83
N SER A 20 -16.89 -1.85 5.92
CA SER A 20 -16.57 -1.41 7.27
C SER A 20 -15.23 -1.98 7.75
N ASP A 21 -14.99 -3.27 7.53
CA ASP A 21 -13.72 -3.94 7.93
C ASP A 21 -12.52 -3.34 7.19
N LEU A 22 -12.71 -2.96 5.92
CA LEU A 22 -11.69 -2.32 5.09
C LEU A 22 -11.57 -0.79 5.32
N GLY A 23 -12.45 -0.20 6.14
CA GLY A 23 -12.47 1.24 6.41
C GLY A 23 -12.75 2.11 5.17
N LEU A 24 -13.53 1.59 4.22
CA LEU A 24 -13.81 2.26 2.94
C LEU A 24 -15.03 3.20 3.02
N GLY A 25 -14.86 4.40 2.49
CA GLY A 25 -15.88 5.43 2.31
C GLY A 25 -16.14 5.79 0.84
N THR A 26 -17.04 6.75 0.62
CA THR A 26 -17.30 7.28 -0.73
C THR A 26 -16.09 8.05 -1.23
N GLY A 27 -15.65 7.74 -2.46
CA GLY A 27 -14.50 8.39 -3.10
C GLY A 27 -13.16 7.68 -2.83
N ASP A 28 -13.15 6.68 -1.95
CA ASP A 28 -11.95 5.89 -1.68
C ASP A 28 -11.53 5.03 -2.87
N ARG A 29 -10.21 4.96 -3.06
CA ARG A 29 -9.62 4.07 -4.06
C ARG A 29 -9.35 2.70 -3.45
N ILE A 30 -9.59 1.67 -4.25
CA ILE A 30 -9.17 0.29 -3.96
C ILE A 30 -8.22 -0.20 -5.04
N GLU A 31 -7.29 -1.06 -4.65
CA GLU A 31 -6.37 -1.74 -5.56
C GLU A 31 -6.64 -3.23 -5.56
N PHE A 32 -6.50 -3.83 -6.74
CA PHE A 32 -6.57 -5.27 -6.94
C PHE A 32 -5.16 -5.78 -7.15
N VAL A 33 -4.67 -6.60 -6.23
CA VAL A 33 -3.30 -7.14 -6.26
C VAL A 33 -3.39 -8.65 -6.45
N LEU A 34 -2.66 -9.17 -7.44
CA LEU A 34 -2.52 -10.62 -7.58
C LEU A 34 -1.47 -11.12 -6.58
N ASN A 35 -1.89 -11.95 -5.64
CA ASN A 35 -0.97 -12.67 -4.79
C ASN A 35 -0.48 -13.91 -5.55
N GLU A 36 0.72 -13.83 -6.12
CA GLU A 36 1.36 -14.90 -6.90
C GLU A 36 1.51 -16.22 -6.12
N THR A 37 1.65 -16.15 -4.79
CA THR A 37 1.78 -17.35 -3.94
C THR A 37 0.46 -18.08 -3.76
N THR A 38 -0.65 -17.34 -3.62
CA THR A 38 -1.97 -17.94 -3.37
C THR A 38 -2.82 -18.06 -4.64
N GLY A 39 -2.44 -17.37 -5.73
CA GLY A 39 -3.19 -17.25 -6.97
C GLY A 39 -4.48 -16.43 -6.83
N ARG A 40 -4.65 -15.69 -5.74
CA ARG A 40 -5.88 -14.93 -5.44
C ARG A 40 -5.67 -13.44 -5.72
N TYR A 41 -6.73 -12.80 -6.18
CA TYR A 41 -6.79 -11.34 -6.15
C TYR A 41 -7.18 -10.87 -4.75
N GLU A 42 -6.38 -9.95 -4.22
CA GLU A 42 -6.59 -9.27 -2.95
C GLU A 42 -7.07 -7.85 -3.21
N ILE A 43 -8.02 -7.38 -2.40
CA ILE A 43 -8.51 -6.00 -2.45
C ILE A 43 -7.87 -5.23 -1.31
N VAL A 44 -7.14 -4.17 -1.65
CA VAL A 44 -6.42 -3.35 -0.68
C VAL A 44 -6.97 -1.91 -0.70
N PRO A 45 -7.33 -1.32 0.45
CA PRO A 45 -7.70 0.09 0.54
C PRO A 45 -6.50 0.99 0.23
N ALA A 46 -6.59 1.78 -0.83
CA ALA A 46 -5.62 2.81 -1.19
C ALA A 46 -6.10 4.20 -0.71
N THR A 47 -6.54 4.27 0.55
CA THR A 47 -7.22 5.44 1.13
C THR A 47 -6.25 6.46 1.72
N LYS A 48 -4.98 6.09 1.93
CA LYS A 48 -3.98 6.98 2.54
C LYS A 48 -3.26 7.80 1.47
N SER A 49 -3.27 9.12 1.64
CA SER A 49 -2.44 10.02 0.84
C SER A 49 -0.96 9.86 1.20
N VAL A 50 -0.07 9.97 0.21
CA VAL A 50 1.40 10.05 0.44
C VAL A 50 1.74 11.24 1.34
N GLU A 51 0.93 12.31 1.33
CA GLU A 51 1.10 13.45 2.22
C GLU A 51 0.99 13.07 3.70
N SER A 52 0.26 12.00 4.03
CA SER A 52 0.19 11.48 5.40
C SER A 52 1.53 10.95 5.91
N LEU A 53 2.49 10.65 5.02
CA LEU A 53 3.85 10.24 5.36
C LEU A 53 4.77 11.45 5.62
N LYS A 54 4.34 12.66 5.29
CA LYS A 54 5.15 13.86 5.47
C LYS A 54 5.44 14.08 6.96
N GLY A 55 6.72 14.13 7.31
CA GLY A 55 7.18 14.33 8.68
C GLY A 55 7.31 13.03 9.51
N LEU A 56 7.01 11.86 8.93
CA LEU A 56 7.22 10.57 9.60
C LEU A 56 8.70 10.30 9.90
N VAL A 57 9.59 10.75 9.01
CA VAL A 57 11.04 10.66 9.20
C VAL A 57 11.51 11.93 9.91
N GLY A 58 11.89 11.78 11.17
CA GLY A 58 12.47 12.86 11.98
C GLY A 58 13.81 13.35 11.44
N LYS A 59 14.18 14.58 11.79
CA LYS A 59 15.49 15.14 11.43
C LYS A 59 16.60 14.29 12.07
N PRO A 60 17.65 13.89 11.32
CA PRO A 60 18.74 13.10 11.88
C PRO A 60 19.52 13.94 12.90
N ALA A 61 19.99 13.28 13.98
CA ALA A 61 20.80 13.93 15.02
C ALA A 61 22.15 14.46 14.48
N LYS A 62 22.67 13.83 13.44
CA LYS A 62 23.87 14.26 12.72
C LYS A 62 23.59 14.25 11.21
N PRO A 63 23.86 15.33 10.49
CA PRO A 63 23.80 15.29 9.03
C PRO A 63 24.90 14.37 8.50
N VAL A 64 24.61 13.65 7.42
CA VAL A 64 25.58 12.83 6.69
C VAL A 64 25.70 13.38 5.28
N SER A 65 26.91 13.32 4.72
CA SER A 65 27.17 13.74 3.35
C SER A 65 26.64 12.71 2.35
N VAL A 66 26.44 13.11 1.09
CA VAL A 66 26.04 12.18 0.02
C VAL A 66 27.15 11.16 -0.23
N GLU A 67 28.40 11.58 -0.06
CA GLU A 67 29.60 10.76 -0.16
C GLU A 67 29.60 9.63 0.89
N ASP A 68 29.28 9.94 2.14
CA ASP A 68 29.14 8.94 3.21
C ASP A 68 28.01 7.95 2.93
N MET A 69 26.87 8.44 2.41
CA MET A 69 25.75 7.58 2.02
C MET A 69 26.16 6.59 0.93
N ASN A 70 26.82 7.09 -0.13
CA ASN A 70 27.27 6.28 -1.25
C ASN A 70 28.33 5.25 -0.82
N ALA A 71 29.27 5.65 0.04
CA ALA A 71 30.26 4.73 0.60
C ALA A 71 29.61 3.61 1.41
N ALA A 72 28.58 3.92 2.21
CA ALA A 72 27.83 2.92 2.97
C ALA A 72 27.04 1.97 2.07
N ILE A 73 26.39 2.48 1.01
CA ILE A 73 25.68 1.66 0.02
C ILE A 73 26.66 0.72 -0.67
N ALA A 74 27.82 1.20 -1.14
CA ALA A 74 28.82 0.38 -1.79
C ALA A 74 29.38 -0.71 -0.86
N ALA A 75 29.70 -0.37 0.39
CA ALA A 75 30.23 -1.32 1.37
C ALA A 75 29.22 -2.41 1.74
N ARG A 76 27.92 -2.11 1.75
CA ARG A 76 26.85 -3.07 2.11
C ARG A 76 26.29 -3.82 0.91
N GLY A 77 26.26 -3.20 -0.26
CA GLY A 77 25.82 -3.81 -1.52
C GLY A 77 26.82 -4.81 -2.10
N ALA A 78 28.11 -4.68 -1.78
CA ALA A 78 29.15 -5.63 -2.18
C ALA A 78 29.17 -6.93 -1.37
N GLY A 79 28.26 -7.10 -0.39
CA GLY A 79 28.13 -8.29 0.44
C GLY A 79 26.97 -9.23 0.06
N ALA A 80 26.32 -8.99 -1.08
CA ALA A 80 25.24 -9.84 -1.63
C ALA A 80 25.75 -10.68 -2.81
#